data_AF-A0A1Y4GZ86-F1
#
_entry.id   AF-A0A1Y4GZ86-F1
#
_cell.length_a   1.000
_cell.length_b   1.000
_cell.length_c   1.000
_cell.angle_alpha   90.00
_cell.angle_beta   90.00
_cell.angle_gamma   90.00
#
_symmetry.space_group_name_H-M   'P 1'
#
loop_
_entity.id
_entity.type
_entity.pdbx_description
1 polymer ?
#
loop_
_entity_poly.entity_id
_entity_poly.type
_entity_poly.pdbx_seq_one_letter_code
_entity_poly.pdbx_strand_id
1 'polypeptide(L)'
;MLKADQTVTLIHRQGSRKESYLCTVIPCASWFWKHKAAVGDTGLRSARELHCRIPAQNLPPDLEVEPGDKILLGEMHSISGAEFAALGRTRQAAVVLDVHRNFFGPTPHLYILGG
;
A
#
# COMPACT_ATOMS: atom_id res chain seq x y z
N MET A 1 20.30 -3.16 -2.95
CA MET A 1 19.43 -2.31 -3.80
C MET A 1 18.00 -2.81 -3.66
N LEU A 2 17.01 -1.94 -3.50
CA LEU A 2 15.60 -2.34 -3.50
C LEU A 2 15.23 -2.80 -4.91
N LYS A 3 14.62 -3.98 -5.07
CA LYS A 3 14.09 -4.43 -6.37
C LYS A 3 12.79 -3.66 -6.64
N ALA A 4 12.92 -2.43 -7.11
CA ALA A 4 11.82 -1.49 -7.23
C ALA A 4 11.42 -1.29 -8.69
N ASP A 5 10.78 -2.31 -9.26
CA ASP A 5 10.42 -2.42 -10.69
C ASP A 5 8.91 -2.38 -10.95
N GLN A 6 8.10 -2.26 -9.90
CA GLN A 6 6.64 -2.28 -9.99
C GLN A 6 6.05 -0.87 -9.95
N THR A 7 4.92 -0.65 -10.62
CA THR A 7 4.09 0.53 -10.41
C THR A 7 3.03 0.19 -9.36
N VAL A 8 2.86 1.09 -8.38
CA VAL A 8 1.79 0.98 -7.38
C VAL A 8 0.93 2.23 -7.39
N THR A 9 -0.31 2.10 -6.99
CA THR A 9 -1.19 3.24 -6.73
C THR A 9 -1.59 3.25 -5.27
N LEU A 10 -1.34 4.36 -4.60
CA LEU A 10 -1.91 4.63 -3.28
C LEU A 10 -3.27 5.30 -3.45
N ILE A 11 -4.27 4.84 -2.71
CA ILE A 11 -5.63 5.35 -2.74
C ILE A 11 -6.00 5.80 -1.34
N HIS A 12 -6.04 7.12 -1.16
CA HIS A 12 -6.40 7.78 0.09
C HIS A 12 -7.87 8.24 0.05
N ARG A 13 -8.61 7.99 1.13
CA ARG A 13 -10.03 8.40 1.23
C ARG A 13 -10.11 9.83 1.75
N GLN A 14 -10.61 10.74 0.91
CA GLN A 14 -10.81 12.14 1.27
C GLN A 14 -12.21 12.37 1.84
N GLY A 15 -12.28 12.75 3.12
CA GLY A 15 -13.50 13.23 3.77
C GLY A 15 -14.49 12.16 4.24
N SER A 16 -15.43 12.58 5.10
CA SER A 16 -16.41 11.69 5.76
C SER A 16 -17.81 11.68 5.12
N ARG A 17 -18.13 12.66 4.26
CA ARG A 17 -19.51 12.87 3.74
C ARG A 17 -19.68 12.66 2.23
N LYS A 18 -18.61 12.78 1.44
CA LYS A 18 -18.59 12.39 0.02
C LYS A 18 -17.46 11.39 -0.14
N GLU A 19 -17.75 10.29 -0.82
CA GLU A 19 -16.79 9.24 -1.18
C GLU A 19 -15.84 9.78 -2.26
N SER A 20 -14.93 10.69 -1.88
CA SER A 20 -13.82 11.15 -2.72
C SER A 20 -12.57 10.35 -2.41
N TYR A 21 -11.82 9.99 -3.45
CA TYR A 21 -10.60 9.21 -3.35
C TYR A 21 -9.49 9.90 -4.13
N LEU A 22 -8.34 10.06 -3.48
CA LEU A 22 -7.12 10.53 -4.12
C LEU A 22 -6.29 9.32 -4.53
N CYS A 23 -6.15 9.12 -5.84
CA CYS A 23 -5.28 8.08 -6.38
C CYS A 23 -3.93 8.69 -6.76
N THR A 24 -2.85 8.20 -6.13
CA THR A 24 -1.48 8.62 -6.41
C THR A 24 -0.71 7.47 -7.02
N VAL A 25 -0.38 7.58 -8.31
CA VAL A 25 0.40 6.59 -9.04
C VAL A 25 1.88 6.82 -8.77
N ILE A 26 2.57 5.75 -8.36
CA ILE A 26 3.97 5.80 -7.94
C ILE A 26 4.73 4.71 -8.71
N PRO A 27 5.59 5.09 -9.67
CA PRO A 27 6.41 4.14 -10.39
C PRO A 27 7.58 3.65 -9.51
N CYS A 28 8.17 2.53 -9.91
CA CYS A 28 9.41 2.01 -9.34
C CYS A 28 9.33 1.80 -7.81
N ALA A 29 8.36 0.99 -7.39
CA ALA A 29 8.21 0.44 -6.05
C ALA A 29 8.58 -1.06 -6.02
N SER A 30 8.98 -1.54 -4.85
CA SER A 30 9.17 -2.96 -4.57
C SER A 30 7.90 -3.51 -3.94
N TRP A 31 7.37 -4.61 -4.47
CA TRP A 31 6.13 -5.24 -3.99
C TRP A 31 6.32 -6.74 -3.81
N PHE A 32 6.05 -7.27 -2.61
CA PHE A 32 6.01 -8.71 -2.40
C PHE A 32 5.15 -9.10 -1.19
N TRP A 33 4.59 -10.31 -1.26
CA TRP A 33 3.83 -10.91 -0.16
C TRP A 33 4.72 -11.84 0.64
N LYS A 34 4.65 -11.76 1.97
CA LYS A 34 5.32 -12.68 2.88
C LYS A 34 4.27 -13.46 3.67
N HIS A 35 4.51 -14.76 3.84
CA HIS A 35 3.70 -15.56 4.76
C HIS A 35 4.04 -15.17 6.20
N LYS A 36 3.00 -14.94 7.00
CA LYS A 36 3.10 -14.66 8.43
C LYS A 36 2.21 -15.64 9.17
N ALA A 37 2.77 -16.30 10.17
CA ALA A 37 1.96 -17.00 11.17
C ALA A 37 1.36 -15.94 12.10
N ALA A 38 0.04 -15.90 12.15
CA ALA A 38 -0.70 -15.08 13.10
C ALA A 38 -1.42 -16.00 14.09
N VAL A 39 -1.46 -15.64 15.37
CA VAL A 39 -2.28 -16.36 16.35
C VAL A 39 -3.69 -15.81 16.25
N GLY A 40 -4.66 -16.66 15.92
CA GLY A 40 -6.08 -16.32 15.97
C GLY A 40 -6.79 -17.10 17.09
N ASP A 41 -8.07 -16.76 17.31
CA ASP A 41 -8.89 -17.32 18.41
C ASP A 41 -9.01 -18.85 18.39
N THR A 42 -8.80 -19.48 17.23
CA THR A 42 -8.89 -20.93 17.01
C THR A 42 -7.52 -21.58 16.75
N GLY A 43 -6.41 -20.88 17.00
CA GLY A 43 -5.04 -21.35 16.77
C GLY A 43 -4.27 -20.57 15.71
N LEU A 44 -3.15 -21.13 15.25
CA LEU A 44 -2.27 -20.49 14.27
C LEU A 44 -3.00 -20.35 12.92
N ARG A 45 -3.21 -19.12 12.46
CA ARG A 45 -3.72 -18.79 11.13
C ARG A 45 -2.56 -18.34 10.24
N SER A 46 -2.49 -18.88 9.03
CA SER A 46 -1.60 -18.35 8.01
C SER A 46 -2.21 -17.08 7.43
N ALA A 47 -1.53 -15.95 7.58
CA ALA A 47 -1.86 -14.71 6.92
C ALA A 47 -0.79 -14.40 5.85
N ARG A 48 -1.13 -13.54 4.89
CA ARG A 48 -0.15 -12.95 3.97
C ARG A 48 -0.05 -11.48 4.31
N GLU A 49 1.16 -11.02 4.58
CA GLU A 49 1.47 -9.62 4.83
C GLU A 49 2.11 -9.05 3.56
N LEU A 50 1.58 -7.94 3.08
CA LEU A 50 2.16 -7.20 1.98
C LEU A 50 3.31 -6.36 2.51
N HIS A 51 4.41 -6.39 1.76
CA HIS A 51 5.53 -5.49 1.94
C HIS A 51 5.70 -4.65 0.68
N CYS A 52 5.47 -3.35 0.79
CA CYS A 52 5.74 -2.39 -0.27
C CYS A 52 6.83 -1.40 0.16
N ARG A 53 7.82 -1.17 -0.70
CA ARG A 53 8.90 -0.19 -0.44
C ARG A 53 9.01 0.77 -1.61
N ILE A 54 8.95 2.06 -1.33
CA ILE A 54 9.02 3.12 -2.33
C ILE A 54 10.32 3.89 -2.09
N PRO A 55 11.31 3.83 -3.00
CA PRO A 55 12.54 4.61 -2.90
C PRO A 55 12.22 6.10 -2.72
N ALA A 56 12.97 6.79 -1.85
CA ALA A 56 12.68 8.18 -1.51
C ALA A 56 12.69 9.12 -2.74
N GLN A 57 13.56 8.84 -3.71
CA GLN A 57 13.65 9.58 -4.97
C GLN A 57 12.40 9.45 -5.89
N ASN A 58 11.55 8.45 -5.64
CA ASN A 58 10.32 8.21 -6.41
C ASN A 58 9.06 8.66 -5.64
N LEU A 59 9.22 9.17 -4.41
CA LEU A 59 8.09 9.64 -3.63
C LEU A 59 7.58 10.98 -4.18
N PRO A 60 6.27 11.12 -4.42
CA PRO A 60 5.67 12.41 -4.65
C PRO A 60 5.90 13.32 -3.42
N PRO A 61 6.15 14.63 -3.64
CA PRO A 61 6.55 15.57 -2.58
C PRO A 61 5.51 15.70 -1.45
N ASP A 62 4.23 15.53 -1.76
CA ASP A 62 3.11 15.67 -0.81
C ASP A 62 2.39 14.34 -0.55
N LEU A 63 3.10 13.21 -0.70
CA LEU A 63 2.51 11.91 -0.44
C LEU A 63 2.28 11.69 1.06
N GLU A 64 1.01 11.74 1.46
CA GLU A 64 0.56 11.26 2.76
C GLU A 64 0.00 9.84 2.63
N VAL A 65 0.42 8.98 3.56
CA VAL A 65 -0.01 7.58 3.63
C VAL A 65 -0.38 7.28 5.06
N GLU A 66 -1.60 6.79 5.27
CA GLU A 66 -2.13 6.50 6.59
C GLU A 66 -2.65 5.06 6.67
N PRO A 67 -2.61 4.44 7.86
CA PRO A 67 -3.32 3.19 8.10
C PRO A 67 -4.81 3.32 7.73
N GLY A 68 -5.32 2.37 6.96
CA GLY A 68 -6.68 2.41 6.41
C GLY A 68 -6.75 2.83 4.93
N ASP A 69 -5.69 3.45 4.38
CA ASP A 69 -5.55 3.64 2.94
C ASP A 69 -5.47 2.30 2.21
N LYS A 70 -5.63 2.32 0.89
CA LYS A 70 -5.39 1.13 0.06
C LYS A 70 -4.20 1.32 -0.84
N ILE A 71 -3.42 0.27 -1.01
CA ILE A 71 -2.35 0.22 -1.99
C ILE A 71 -2.65 -0.88 -3.01
N LEU A 72 -2.54 -0.53 -4.28
CA LEU A 72 -2.81 -1.37 -5.43
C LEU A 72 -1.51 -1.62 -6.19
N LEU A 73 -1.28 -2.85 -6.65
CA LEU A 73 -0.30 -3.14 -7.67
C LEU A 73 -0.87 -2.79 -9.04
N GLY A 74 -0.22 -1.85 -9.73
CA GLY A 74 -0.64 -1.29 -11.00
C GLY A 74 -1.08 0.17 -10.91
N GLU A 75 -1.42 0.71 -12.08
CA GLU A 75 -1.80 2.10 -12.28
C GLU A 75 -3.32 2.28 -12.17
N MET A 76 -3.75 3.30 -11.43
CA MET A 76 -5.15 3.67 -11.30
C MET A 76 -5.26 5.16 -11.00
N HIS A 77 -6.03 5.89 -11.82
CA HIS A 77 -6.17 7.35 -11.71
C HIS A 77 -7.46 7.79 -11.04
N SER A 78 -8.47 6.93 -11.02
CA SER A 78 -9.76 7.21 -10.39
C SER A 78 -10.40 5.92 -9.93
N ILE A 79 -11.29 6.05 -8.95
CA ILE A 79 -12.00 4.92 -8.39
C ILE A 79 -13.32 5.37 -7.77
N SER A 80 -14.37 4.56 -7.93
CA SER A 80 -15.64 4.73 -7.23
C SER A 80 -15.61 4.08 -5.83
N GLY A 81 -16.54 4.45 -4.95
CA GLY A 81 -16.63 3.83 -3.62
C GLY A 81 -16.90 2.32 -3.65
N ALA A 82 -17.68 1.86 -4.63
CA ALA A 82 -17.95 0.43 -4.81
C ALA A 82 -16.68 -0.34 -5.20
N GLU A 83 -15.89 0.21 -6.13
CA GLU A 83 -14.60 -0.37 -6.53
C GLU A 83 -13.59 -0.33 -5.39
N PHE A 84 -13.54 0.78 -4.63
CA PHE A 84 -12.68 0.89 -3.47
C PHE A 84 -13.01 -0.20 -2.45
N ALA A 85 -14.29 -0.41 -2.12
CA ALA A 85 -14.73 -1.48 -1.22
C ALA A 85 -14.42 -2.90 -1.75
N ALA A 86 -14.31 -3.08 -3.06
CA ALA A 86 -14.04 -4.35 -3.71
C ALA A 86 -12.54 -4.62 -3.98
N LEU A 87 -11.65 -3.62 -3.86
CA LEU A 87 -10.27 -3.67 -4.39
C LEU A 87 -9.50 -4.96 -4.07
N GLY A 88 -9.43 -5.34 -2.78
CA GLY A 88 -8.67 -6.51 -2.33
C GLY A 88 -9.25 -7.86 -2.81
N ARG A 89 -10.49 -7.88 -3.32
CA ARG A 89 -11.14 -9.06 -3.90
C ARG A 89 -10.96 -9.13 -5.42
N THR A 90 -10.85 -7.98 -6.08
CA THR A 90 -10.86 -7.89 -7.55
C THR A 90 -9.50 -7.61 -8.16
N ARG A 91 -8.54 -7.07 -7.38
CA ARG A 91 -7.20 -6.71 -7.82
C ARG A 91 -6.18 -7.07 -6.76
N GLN A 92 -4.90 -7.08 -7.14
CA GLN A 92 -3.82 -7.21 -6.18
C GLN A 92 -3.67 -5.92 -5.38
N ALA A 93 -4.36 -5.86 -4.25
CA ALA A 93 -4.38 -4.72 -3.36
C ALA A 93 -4.37 -5.15 -1.90
N ALA A 94 -3.94 -4.26 -1.03
CA ALA A 94 -3.99 -4.45 0.42
C ALA A 94 -4.46 -3.17 1.11
N VAL A 95 -5.01 -3.32 2.30
CA VAL A 95 -5.21 -2.19 3.21
C VAL A 95 -3.86 -1.87 3.84
N VAL A 96 -3.49 -0.61 3.90
CA VAL A 96 -2.30 -0.15 4.62
C VAL A 96 -2.53 -0.36 6.11
N LEU A 97 -1.65 -1.14 6.74
CA LEU A 97 -1.70 -1.43 8.16
C LEU A 97 -0.72 -0.55 8.94
N ASP A 98 0.46 -0.31 8.38
CA ASP A 98 1.51 0.50 9.02
C ASP A 98 2.44 1.11 7.97
N VAL A 99 3.09 2.22 8.35
CA VAL A 99 3.97 3.02 7.49
C VAL A 99 5.23 3.42 8.25
N HIS A 100 6.39 3.05 7.72
CA HIS A 100 7.70 3.37 8.29
C HIS A 100 8.50 4.26 7.34
N ARG A 101 8.98 5.39 7.87
CA ARG A 101 9.78 6.38 7.13
C ARG A 101 11.27 6.10 7.31
N ASN A 102 11.83 5.26 6.45
CA ASN A 102 13.25 4.85 6.50
C ASN A 102 14.08 5.75 5.58
N PHE A 103 14.13 7.05 5.84
CA PHE A 103 14.82 8.02 4.97
C PHE A 103 16.29 8.24 5.30
N PHE A 104 16.76 7.66 6.41
CA PHE A 104 18.16 7.71 6.81
C PHE A 104 18.82 6.36 6.53
N GLY A 105 19.97 6.37 5.85
CA GLY A 105 20.78 5.17 5.58
C GLY A 105 21.05 4.91 4.10
N PRO A 106 21.65 3.75 3.75
CA PRO A 106 22.14 3.45 2.41
C PRO A 106 21.04 3.21 1.37
N THR A 107 19.80 2.96 1.80
CA THR A 107 18.64 2.81 0.92
C THR A 107 17.45 3.58 1.49
N PRO A 108 17.37 4.90 1.28
CA PRO A 108 16.25 5.71 1.74
C PRO A 108 14.94 5.29 1.06
N HIS A 109 13.91 4.96 1.84
CA HIS A 109 12.61 4.55 1.30
C HIS A 109 11.47 4.73 2.31
N LEU A 110 10.26 4.87 1.78
CA LEU A 110 9.02 4.65 2.53
C LEU A 110 8.74 3.15 2.52
N TYR A 111 8.39 2.59 3.67
CA TYR A 111 8.05 1.18 3.81
C TYR A 111 6.62 1.04 4.33
N ILE A 112 5.79 0.36 3.55
CA ILE A 112 4.36 0.17 3.79
C ILE A 112 4.12 -1.32 4.06
N LEU A 113 3.44 -1.59 5.17
CA LEU A 113 2.90 -2.90 5.49
C LEU A 113 1.41 -2.92 5.14
N GLY A 114 0.95 -4.01 4.52
CA GLY A 114 -0.46 -4.18 4.20
C GLY A 114 -1.01 -5.57 4.49
N GLY A 115 -2.33 -5.68 4.57
CA GLY A 115 -3.05 -6.95 4.76
C GLY A 115 -4.51 -6.88 4.34
#